data_AF-A0A3D3P1H1-F1
#
_entry.id   AF-A0A3D3P1H1-F1
#
_cell.length_a   1.000
_cell.length_b   1.000
_cell.length_c   1.000
_cell.angle_alpha   90.00
_cell.angle_beta   90.00
_cell.angle_gamma   90.00
#
_symmetry.space_group_name_H-M   'P 1'
#
loop_
_entity.id
_entity.type
_entity.pdbx_description
1 polymer ?
#
loop_
_entity_poly.entity_id
_entity_poly.type
_entity_poly.pdbx_seq_one_letter_code
_entity_poly.pdbx_strand_id
1 'polypeptide(L)'
;LWQNDRNYAVHIIHRWPDDALKVSTAKPTVRPGVWQHVFVTYDGSGKAEGVKIYIDGEAQPLKTEVNALKNTIRTATPTRIGQRSHVQVFHEGSVQDVRIYERLLRPAEIQTLAKVGPLREMLASAKRGPKQVDALFAHYLATRHQGWIAADKTHKALEAEQAAIKNRSPMTHVQEEKMDSQPMANILMRGQYDQVGEQVPAEVP
;
A
#
# COMPACT_ATOMS: atom_id res chain seq x y z
N LEU A 1 -8.53 18.47 3.33
CA LEU A 1 -8.94 17.16 3.87
C LEU A 1 -10.18 17.36 4.72
N TRP A 2 -11.15 16.47 4.60
CA TRP A 2 -12.47 16.56 5.21
C TRP A 2 -12.90 15.17 5.69
N GLN A 3 -13.48 15.06 6.87
CA GLN A 3 -14.13 13.83 7.31
C GLN A 3 -15.62 13.91 6.93
N ASN A 4 -16.05 13.03 6.03
CA ASN A 4 -17.45 12.86 5.66
C ASN A 4 -17.97 11.56 6.26
N ASP A 5 -18.64 11.66 7.41
CA ASP A 5 -19.06 10.51 8.20
C ASP A 5 -17.85 9.60 8.53
N ARG A 6 -17.82 8.35 8.08
CA ARG A 6 -16.69 7.42 8.28
C ARG A 6 -15.68 7.40 7.14
N ASN A 7 -15.75 8.35 6.21
CA ASN A 7 -14.84 8.45 5.08
C ASN A 7 -13.98 9.71 5.16
N TYR A 8 -12.75 9.62 4.65
CA TYR A 8 -11.94 10.80 4.38
C TYR A 8 -12.17 11.26 2.95
N ALA A 9 -12.28 12.58 2.76
CA ALA A 9 -12.51 13.21 1.48
C ALA A 9 -11.56 14.39 1.25
N VAL A 10 -11.26 14.64 -0.02
CA VAL A 10 -10.42 15.73 -0.47
C VAL A 10 -11.17 16.51 -1.53
N HIS A 11 -11.16 17.83 -1.38
CA HIS A 11 -11.66 18.76 -2.37
C HIS A 11 -10.49 19.60 -2.86
N ILE A 12 -10.39 19.77 -4.16
CA ILE A 12 -9.47 20.69 -4.82
C ILE A 12 -10.33 21.56 -5.73
N ILE A 13 -10.44 22.85 -5.44
CA ILE A 13 -11.52 23.69 -5.98
C ILE A 13 -10.93 24.96 -6.59
N HIS A 14 -11.30 25.23 -7.85
CA HIS A 14 -11.32 26.57 -8.39
C HIS A 14 -12.69 27.21 -8.18
N ARG A 15 -13.76 26.54 -8.65
CA ARG A 15 -15.16 26.95 -8.45
C ARG A 15 -16.05 25.73 -8.23
N TRP A 16 -16.74 25.66 -7.10
CA TRP A 16 -17.64 24.54 -6.80
C TRP A 16 -19.02 24.73 -7.45
N PRO A 17 -19.66 23.66 -7.99
CA PRO A 17 -19.10 22.32 -8.25
C PRO A 17 -18.43 22.17 -9.62
N ASP A 18 -18.62 23.11 -10.56
CA ASP A 18 -18.30 22.92 -11.98
C ASP A 18 -16.81 22.80 -12.32
N ASP A 19 -15.93 23.30 -11.45
CA ASP A 19 -14.48 23.41 -11.67
C ASP A 19 -13.75 22.99 -10.40
N ALA A 20 -13.83 21.69 -10.12
CA ALA A 20 -13.33 21.08 -8.91
C ALA A 20 -12.98 19.60 -9.09
N LEU A 21 -12.21 19.08 -8.13
CA LEU A 21 -12.07 17.66 -7.84
C LEU A 21 -12.70 17.37 -6.48
N LYS A 22 -13.41 16.25 -6.39
CA LYS A 22 -13.82 15.65 -5.12
C LYS A 22 -13.61 14.16 -5.19
N VAL A 23 -12.79 13.66 -4.27
CA VAL A 23 -12.57 12.23 -4.07
C VAL A 23 -12.77 11.90 -2.60
N SER A 24 -13.28 10.70 -2.33
CA SER A 24 -13.45 10.15 -0.99
C SER A 24 -12.92 8.72 -0.93
N THR A 25 -12.60 8.22 0.26
CA THR A 25 -12.29 6.79 0.44
C THR A 25 -13.51 5.96 0.03
N ALA A 26 -13.29 4.92 -0.80
CA ALA A 26 -14.38 4.11 -1.33
C ALA A 26 -15.10 3.27 -0.26
N LYS A 27 -14.43 3.04 0.86
CA LYS A 27 -14.95 2.33 2.04
C LYS A 27 -14.72 3.17 3.30
N PRO A 28 -15.52 2.95 4.36
CA PRO A 28 -15.28 3.54 5.68
C PRO A 28 -13.86 3.26 6.18
N THR A 29 -13.12 4.31 6.55
CA THR A 29 -11.71 4.23 6.98
C THR A 29 -11.44 4.96 8.30
N VAL A 30 -12.34 5.85 8.73
CA VAL A 30 -12.23 6.55 10.01
C VAL A 30 -12.45 5.56 11.16
N ARG A 31 -11.56 5.57 12.14
CA ARG A 31 -11.65 4.78 13.38
C ARG A 31 -11.80 5.71 14.58
N PRO A 32 -13.04 5.91 15.09
CA PRO A 32 -13.28 6.78 16.24
C PRO A 32 -12.45 6.39 17.46
N GLY A 33 -11.92 7.40 18.18
CA GLY A 33 -11.13 7.20 19.39
C GLY A 33 -9.72 6.65 19.16
N VAL A 34 -9.28 6.50 17.90
CA VAL A 34 -7.95 5.99 17.55
C VAL A 34 -7.19 7.04 16.74
N TRP A 35 -5.96 7.34 17.13
CA TRP A 35 -5.07 8.17 16.31
C TRP A 35 -4.80 7.48 14.97
N GLN A 36 -5.00 8.22 13.87
CA GLN A 36 -4.72 7.75 12.52
C GLN A 36 -3.79 8.73 11.82
N HIS A 37 -2.78 8.20 11.13
CA HIS A 37 -2.00 9.03 10.22
C HIS A 37 -2.75 9.15 8.89
N VAL A 38 -3.20 10.35 8.55
CA VAL A 38 -3.87 10.63 7.27
C VAL A 38 -2.95 11.45 6.39
N PHE A 39 -2.68 10.96 5.18
CA PHE A 39 -1.84 11.65 4.20
C PHE A 39 -2.58 11.78 2.88
N VAL A 40 -2.42 12.92 2.21
CA VAL A 40 -2.97 13.15 0.88
C VAL A 40 -1.86 13.59 -0.04
N THR A 41 -1.80 12.99 -1.23
CA THR A 41 -0.94 13.47 -2.32
C THR A 41 -1.79 13.98 -3.47
N TYR A 42 -1.25 14.97 -4.19
CA TYR A 42 -1.79 15.44 -5.45
C TYR A 42 -0.65 15.78 -6.40
N ASP A 43 -0.74 15.34 -7.65
CA ASP A 43 0.30 15.51 -8.66
C ASP A 43 0.16 16.78 -9.52
N GLY A 44 -0.90 17.56 -9.33
CA GLY A 44 -1.14 18.80 -10.09
C GLY A 44 -1.82 18.59 -11.46
N SER A 45 -2.19 17.36 -11.82
CA SER A 45 -2.73 17.00 -13.15
C SER A 45 -4.07 17.63 -13.52
N GLY A 46 -4.77 18.26 -12.58
CA GLY A 46 -6.17 18.64 -12.75
C GLY A 46 -7.15 17.46 -12.75
N LYS A 47 -6.68 16.24 -12.41
CA LYS A 47 -7.47 15.00 -12.48
C LYS A 47 -7.61 14.32 -11.14
N ALA A 48 -8.75 13.66 -10.92
CA ALA A 48 -9.02 12.90 -9.70
C ALA A 48 -8.03 11.75 -9.48
N GLU A 49 -7.55 11.13 -10.55
CA GLU A 49 -6.56 10.04 -10.55
C GLU A 49 -5.20 10.47 -9.98
N GLY A 50 -4.90 11.77 -10.06
CA GLY A 50 -3.71 12.38 -9.47
C GLY A 50 -3.79 12.54 -7.95
N VAL A 51 -4.98 12.37 -7.35
CA VAL A 51 -5.18 12.44 -5.90
C VAL A 51 -5.08 11.05 -5.29
N LYS A 52 -4.31 10.91 -4.21
CA LYS A 52 -4.28 9.68 -3.41
C LYS A 52 -4.46 10.01 -1.94
N ILE A 53 -5.17 9.14 -1.21
CA ILE A 53 -5.34 9.23 0.24
C ILE A 53 -4.70 7.99 0.86
N TYR A 54 -3.92 8.20 1.91
CA TYR A 54 -3.27 7.14 2.68
C TYR A 54 -3.73 7.22 4.12
N ILE A 55 -4.03 6.06 4.71
CA ILE A 55 -4.39 5.88 6.11
C ILE A 55 -3.37 4.94 6.72
N ASP A 56 -2.69 5.40 7.77
CA ASP A 56 -1.59 4.69 8.44
C ASP A 56 -0.47 4.25 7.48
N GLY A 57 -0.28 5.02 6.40
CA GLY A 57 0.72 4.77 5.37
C GLY A 57 0.24 3.91 4.22
N GLU A 58 -0.97 3.36 4.29
CA GLU A 58 -1.55 2.50 3.25
C GLU A 58 -2.47 3.26 2.32
N ALA A 59 -2.25 3.12 1.01
CA ALA A 59 -3.07 3.75 -0.02
C ALA A 59 -4.50 3.19 0.02
N GLN A 60 -5.49 4.07 0.04
CA GLN A 60 -6.89 3.68 0.06
C GLN A 60 -7.48 3.73 -1.35
N PRO A 61 -8.37 2.77 -1.72
CA PRO A 61 -9.18 2.90 -2.92
C PRO A 61 -10.08 4.12 -2.79
N LEU A 62 -10.21 4.89 -3.87
CA LEU A 62 -10.98 6.13 -3.88
C LEU A 62 -12.24 6.00 -4.74
N LYS A 63 -13.28 6.71 -4.33
CA LYS A 63 -14.46 7.01 -5.14
C LYS A 63 -14.34 8.46 -5.62
N THR A 64 -14.44 8.64 -6.92
CA THR A 64 -14.50 9.97 -7.54
C THR A 64 -15.93 10.46 -7.56
N GLU A 65 -16.16 11.65 -7.02
CA GLU A 65 -17.47 12.32 -7.01
C GLU A 65 -17.52 13.50 -7.99
N VAL A 66 -16.42 14.25 -8.12
CA VAL A 66 -16.27 15.34 -9.10
C VAL A 66 -14.88 15.25 -9.73
N ASN A 67 -14.82 15.36 -11.07
CA ASN A 67 -13.57 15.35 -11.84
C ASN A 67 -13.63 16.38 -12.99
N ALA A 68 -13.76 17.66 -12.63
CA ALA A 68 -14.06 18.73 -13.59
C ALA A 68 -13.08 19.92 -13.52
N LEU A 69 -11.99 19.80 -12.74
CA LEU A 69 -11.03 20.88 -12.54
C LEU A 69 -10.31 21.21 -13.86
N LYS A 70 -10.37 22.49 -14.25
CA LYS A 70 -9.78 23.05 -15.48
C LYS A 70 -8.87 24.24 -15.18
N ASN A 71 -9.16 25.01 -14.13
CA ASN A 71 -8.45 26.25 -13.82
C ASN A 71 -7.56 26.13 -12.57
N THR A 72 -6.84 27.21 -12.27
CA THR A 72 -5.87 27.28 -11.16
C THR A 72 -6.52 27.12 -9.79
N ILE A 73 -5.83 26.42 -8.89
CA ILE A 73 -6.25 26.22 -7.50
C ILE A 73 -5.62 27.21 -6.53
N ARG A 74 -4.89 28.21 -7.06
CA ARG A 74 -4.32 29.30 -6.25
C ARG A 74 -5.45 30.11 -5.62
N THR A 75 -5.34 30.38 -4.33
CA THR A 75 -6.37 31.10 -3.56
C THR A 75 -5.72 32.04 -2.55
N ALA A 76 -6.39 33.16 -2.27
CA ALA A 76 -6.07 34.04 -1.16
C ALA A 76 -6.70 33.59 0.17
N THR A 77 -7.48 32.49 0.14
CA THR A 77 -8.13 31.96 1.35
C THR A 77 -7.07 31.43 2.32
N PRO A 78 -7.08 31.85 3.59
CA PRO A 78 -6.09 31.39 4.56
C PRO A 78 -6.25 29.90 4.84
N THR A 79 -5.13 29.22 5.12
CA THR A 79 -5.15 27.85 5.60
C THR A 79 -5.80 27.79 6.98
N ARG A 80 -6.82 26.95 7.12
CA ARG A 80 -7.53 26.70 8.37
C ARG A 80 -7.46 25.22 8.71
N ILE A 81 -7.34 24.91 9.99
CA ILE A 81 -7.37 23.55 10.53
C ILE A 81 -8.54 23.48 11.51
N GLY A 82 -9.33 22.42 11.41
CA GLY A 82 -10.45 22.18 12.33
C GLY A 82 -11.75 22.95 12.02
N GLN A 83 -11.85 23.67 10.90
CA GLN A 83 -13.10 24.34 10.50
C GLN A 83 -13.13 24.63 9.00
N ARG A 84 -14.34 24.66 8.43
CA ARG A 84 -14.57 25.14 7.05
C ARG A 84 -15.18 26.55 7.05
N SER A 85 -14.40 27.54 6.64
CA SER A 85 -14.85 28.94 6.62
C SER A 85 -15.37 29.37 8.00
N HIS A 86 -16.67 29.66 8.12
CA HIS A 86 -17.33 30.05 9.37
C HIS A 86 -18.30 28.97 9.88
N VAL A 87 -18.29 27.77 9.28
CA VAL A 87 -19.23 26.68 9.56
C VAL A 87 -18.48 25.36 9.72
N GLN A 88 -19.18 24.30 10.11
CA GLN A 88 -18.64 22.94 10.12
C GLN A 88 -17.32 22.83 10.88
N VAL A 89 -17.37 23.18 12.17
CA VAL A 89 -16.25 23.03 13.09
C VAL A 89 -16.01 21.54 13.34
N PHE A 90 -14.74 21.15 13.45
CA PHE A 90 -14.32 19.80 13.79
C PHE A 90 -14.45 19.61 15.29
N HIS A 91 -15.62 19.14 15.71
CA HIS A 91 -15.92 18.86 17.11
C HIS A 91 -15.39 17.48 17.50
N GLU A 92 -15.01 17.34 18.78
CA GLU A 92 -14.68 16.06 19.43
C GLU A 92 -13.50 15.27 18.80
N GLY A 93 -12.74 15.91 17.92
CA GLY A 93 -11.54 15.35 17.32
C GLY A 93 -10.30 16.15 17.70
N SER A 94 -9.14 15.51 17.56
CA SER A 94 -7.83 16.13 17.78
C SER A 94 -6.97 16.01 16.54
N VAL A 95 -6.12 17.01 16.31
CA VAL A 95 -5.15 17.01 15.21
C VAL A 95 -3.77 17.27 15.80
N GLN A 96 -2.78 16.50 15.36
CA GLN A 96 -1.39 16.65 15.77
C GLN A 96 -0.48 16.54 14.53
N ASP A 97 0.67 17.20 14.59
CA ASP A 97 1.78 17.00 13.65
C ASP A 97 1.43 17.29 12.17
N VAL A 98 0.71 18.40 11.95
CA VAL A 98 0.30 18.84 10.61
C VAL A 98 1.51 19.28 9.80
N ARG A 99 1.65 18.71 8.59
CA ARG A 99 2.73 19.01 7.66
C ARG A 99 2.19 19.25 6.25
N ILE A 100 2.84 20.17 5.53
CA ILE A 100 2.61 20.44 4.11
C ILE A 100 3.94 20.29 3.40
N TYR A 101 3.94 19.62 2.25
CA TYR A 101 5.14 19.35 1.46
C TYR A 101 5.01 19.98 0.07
N GLU A 102 6.10 20.53 -0.43
CA GLU A 102 6.19 21.15 -1.77
C GLU A 102 6.52 20.14 -2.88
N ARG A 103 6.45 18.85 -2.58
CA ARG A 103 6.72 17.77 -3.54
C ARG A 103 5.79 16.58 -3.33
N LEU A 104 5.70 15.75 -4.36
CA LEU A 104 5.05 14.45 -4.26
C LEU A 104 5.92 13.48 -3.45
N LEU A 105 5.39 12.97 -2.34
CA LEU A 105 6.05 11.93 -1.56
C LEU A 105 5.70 10.55 -2.14
N ARG A 106 6.69 9.66 -2.21
CA ARG A 106 6.49 8.28 -2.66
C ARG A 106 5.79 7.46 -1.57
N PRO A 107 5.06 6.38 -1.92
CA PRO A 107 4.38 5.53 -0.94
C PRO A 107 5.29 5.04 0.20
N ALA A 108 6.53 4.65 -0.08
CA ALA A 108 7.48 4.20 0.94
C ALA A 108 7.86 5.30 1.95
N GLU A 109 7.93 6.56 1.49
CA GLU A 109 8.20 7.71 2.38
C GLU A 109 6.99 7.95 3.29
N ILE A 110 5.79 7.87 2.74
CA ILE A 110 4.52 8.04 3.49
C ILE A 110 4.36 6.94 4.54
N GLN A 111 4.66 5.69 4.18
CA GLN A 111 4.67 4.57 5.14
C GLN A 111 5.67 4.78 6.28
N THR A 112 6.84 5.35 5.97
CA THR A 112 7.83 5.67 7.00
C THR A 112 7.29 6.74 7.94
N LEU A 113 6.74 7.83 7.39
CA LEU A 113 6.14 8.92 8.17
C LEU A 113 5.01 8.44 9.08
N ALA A 114 4.14 7.55 8.59
CA ALA A 114 3.04 7.00 9.37
C ALA A 114 3.48 6.25 10.63
N LYS A 115 4.70 5.66 10.61
CA LYS A 115 5.26 4.93 11.75
C LYS A 115 5.91 5.86 12.79
N VAL A 116 6.34 7.06 12.40
CA VAL A 116 7.13 7.95 13.29
C VAL A 116 6.34 8.36 14.53
N GLY A 117 5.07 8.75 14.37
CA GLY A 117 4.21 9.15 15.50
C GLY A 117 4.08 8.05 16.56
N PRO A 118 3.54 6.86 16.19
CA PRO A 118 3.44 5.73 17.10
C PRO A 118 4.78 5.32 17.73
N LEU A 119 5.87 5.32 16.96
CA LEU A 119 7.20 4.98 17.48
C LEU A 119 7.68 6.00 18.53
N ARG A 120 7.41 7.30 18.34
CA ARG A 120 7.73 8.33 19.33
C ARG A 120 6.95 8.16 20.62
N GLU A 121 5.66 7.85 20.54
CA GLU A 121 4.84 7.56 21.72
C GLU A 121 5.34 6.32 22.47
N MET A 122 5.64 5.23 21.75
CA MET A 122 6.23 4.02 22.33
C MET A 122 7.57 4.31 23.01
N LEU A 123 8.41 5.14 22.40
CA LEU A 123 9.69 5.55 22.97
C LEU A 123 9.51 6.41 24.23
N ALA A 124 8.51 7.30 24.26
CA ALA A 124 8.21 8.14 25.41
C ALA A 124 7.57 7.37 26.58
N SER A 125 6.97 6.19 26.34
CA SER A 125 6.36 5.39 27.39
C SER A 125 7.36 4.91 28.44
N ALA A 126 7.02 5.10 29.72
CA ALA A 126 7.83 4.66 30.87
C ALA A 126 7.88 3.14 31.04
N LYS A 127 6.82 2.43 30.62
CA LYS A 127 6.77 0.96 30.58
C LYS A 127 6.43 0.53 29.16
N ARG A 128 7.31 -0.27 28.56
CA ARG A 128 7.15 -0.75 27.18
C ARG A 128 6.81 -2.23 27.20
N GLY A 129 5.72 -2.61 26.55
CA GLY A 129 5.37 -4.02 26.33
C GLY A 129 6.27 -4.66 25.27
N PRO A 130 6.31 -6.01 25.17
CA PRO A 130 7.16 -6.72 24.21
C PRO A 130 7.00 -6.22 22.77
N LYS A 131 5.76 -6.07 22.29
CA LYS A 131 5.47 -5.55 20.94
C LYS A 131 6.02 -4.15 20.67
N GLN A 132 6.02 -3.27 21.69
CA GLN A 132 6.56 -1.92 21.54
C GLN A 132 8.09 -1.95 21.46
N VAL A 133 8.72 -2.81 22.26
CA VAL A 133 10.17 -3.05 22.19
C VAL A 133 10.56 -3.59 20.82
N ASP A 134 9.83 -4.59 20.32
CA ASP A 134 10.10 -5.18 19.00
C ASP A 134 9.96 -4.14 17.87
N ALA A 135 8.92 -3.31 17.92
CA ALA A 135 8.72 -2.24 16.93
C ALA A 135 9.84 -1.20 16.95
N LEU A 136 10.26 -0.76 18.15
CA LEU A 136 11.38 0.17 18.32
C LEU A 136 12.71 -0.46 17.89
N PHE A 137 12.93 -1.73 18.20
CA PHE A 137 14.14 -2.45 17.83
C PHE A 137 14.24 -2.65 16.32
N ALA A 138 13.15 -3.04 15.66
CA ALA A 138 13.08 -3.13 14.20
C ALA A 138 13.38 -1.77 13.55
N HIS A 139 12.85 -0.67 14.09
CA HIS A 139 13.16 0.68 13.62
C HIS A 139 14.63 1.05 13.82
N TYR A 140 15.21 0.73 14.98
CA TYR A 140 16.63 0.95 15.26
C TYR A 140 17.53 0.18 14.30
N LEU A 141 17.23 -1.10 14.05
CA LEU A 141 17.95 -1.93 13.09
C LEU A 141 17.93 -1.28 11.71
N ALA A 142 16.75 -0.84 11.26
CA ALA A 142 16.55 -0.28 9.93
C ALA A 142 17.19 1.10 9.69
N THR A 143 17.44 1.88 10.75
CA THR A 143 17.81 3.30 10.59
C THR A 143 19.13 3.69 11.27
N ARG A 144 19.61 2.91 12.24
CA ARG A 144 20.77 3.27 13.06
C ARG A 144 21.84 2.18 13.08
N HIS A 145 21.46 0.91 13.08
CA HIS A 145 22.41 -0.19 13.19
C HIS A 145 23.13 -0.47 11.86
N GLN A 146 24.36 0.03 11.73
CA GLN A 146 25.15 -0.05 10.48
C GLN A 146 25.33 -1.48 9.96
N GLY A 147 25.57 -2.46 10.85
CA GLY A 147 25.74 -3.86 10.45
C GLY A 147 24.47 -4.47 9.84
N TRP A 148 23.30 -4.09 10.34
CA TRP A 148 22.02 -4.57 9.78
C TRP A 148 21.74 -3.88 8.45
N ILE A 149 21.96 -2.57 8.36
CA ILE A 149 21.76 -1.82 7.11
C ILE A 149 22.64 -2.38 5.98
N ALA A 150 23.90 -2.70 6.29
CA ALA A 150 24.82 -3.33 5.33
C ALA A 150 24.35 -4.74 4.94
N ALA A 151 23.97 -5.58 5.91
CA ALA A 151 23.50 -6.94 5.65
C ALA A 151 22.20 -6.97 4.84
N ASP A 152 21.22 -6.12 5.18
CA ASP A 152 19.94 -5.99 4.47
C ASP A 152 20.14 -5.52 3.02
N LYS A 153 21.07 -4.57 2.80
CA LYS A 153 21.46 -4.14 1.45
C LYS A 153 22.02 -5.30 0.64
N THR A 154 22.95 -6.07 1.20
CA THR A 154 23.54 -7.24 0.53
C THR A 154 22.50 -8.32 0.27
N HIS A 155 21.64 -8.61 1.25
CA HIS A 155 20.55 -9.58 1.12
C HIS A 155 19.61 -9.21 -0.03
N LYS A 156 19.17 -7.96 -0.11
CA LYS A 156 18.31 -7.48 -1.20
C LYS A 156 18.98 -7.56 -2.57
N ALA A 157 20.28 -7.30 -2.64
CA ALA A 157 21.03 -7.44 -3.89
C ALA A 157 21.08 -8.92 -4.34
N LEU A 158 21.36 -9.85 -3.42
CA LEU A 158 21.38 -11.29 -3.70
C LEU A 158 20.00 -11.83 -4.08
N GLU A 159 18.93 -11.40 -3.42
CA GLU A 159 17.56 -11.77 -3.82
C GLU A 159 17.22 -11.27 -5.22
N ALA A 160 17.56 -10.02 -5.55
CA ALA A 160 17.35 -9.48 -6.88
C ALA A 160 18.14 -10.24 -7.95
N GLU A 161 19.38 -10.60 -7.66
CA GLU A 161 20.21 -11.43 -8.53
C GLU A 161 19.60 -12.84 -8.71
N GLN A 162 19.19 -13.48 -7.62
CA GLN A 162 18.54 -14.79 -7.68
C GLN A 162 17.25 -14.75 -8.51
N ALA A 163 16.43 -13.70 -8.34
CA ALA A 163 15.22 -13.50 -9.12
C ALA A 163 15.53 -13.29 -10.61
N ALA A 164 16.57 -12.51 -10.93
CA ALA A 164 17.02 -12.31 -12.30
C ALA A 164 17.51 -13.63 -12.93
N ILE A 165 18.24 -14.46 -12.18
CA ILE A 165 18.70 -15.79 -12.62
C ILE A 165 17.52 -16.73 -12.89
N LYS A 166 16.51 -16.73 -12.01
CA LYS A 166 15.29 -17.53 -12.23
C LYS A 166 14.52 -17.07 -13.47
N ASN A 167 14.43 -15.76 -13.69
CA ASN A 167 13.67 -15.20 -14.82
C ASN A 167 14.38 -15.34 -16.18
N ARG A 168 15.73 -15.36 -16.21
CA ARG A 168 16.51 -15.50 -17.46
C ARG A 168 16.58 -16.93 -17.99
N SER A 169 16.40 -17.92 -17.13
CA SER A 169 16.56 -19.32 -17.49
C SER A 169 15.18 -19.94 -17.74
N PRO A 170 14.87 -20.39 -18.98
CA PRO A 170 13.71 -21.24 -19.16
C PRO A 170 13.87 -22.48 -18.28
N MET A 171 12.86 -22.79 -17.47
CA MET A 171 12.86 -23.97 -16.64
C MET A 171 12.63 -25.19 -17.55
N THR A 172 13.71 -25.76 -18.08
CA THR A 172 13.65 -26.98 -18.87
C THR A 172 13.45 -28.17 -17.94
N HIS A 173 12.32 -28.87 -18.08
CA HIS A 173 12.16 -30.17 -17.42
C HIS A 173 13.10 -31.17 -18.10
N VAL A 174 14.05 -31.70 -17.33
CA VAL A 174 14.80 -32.89 -17.73
C VAL A 174 14.00 -34.07 -17.22
N GLN A 175 13.47 -34.87 -18.15
CA GLN A 175 12.86 -36.15 -17.82
C GLN A 175 13.90 -37.23 -18.10
N GLU A 176 14.22 -38.00 -17.07
CA GLU A 176 15.02 -39.21 -17.20
C GLU A 176 14.07 -40.40 -17.30
N GLU A 177 14.27 -41.23 -18.31
CA GLU A 177 13.49 -42.45 -18.48
C GLU A 177 13.85 -43.43 -17.35
N LYS A 178 12.83 -44.08 -16.78
CA LYS A 178 13.04 -45.10 -15.75
C LYS A 178 13.61 -46.36 -16.40
N MET A 179 14.92 -46.57 -16.25
CA MET A 179 15.64 -47.70 -16.86
C MET A 179 15.18 -49.09 -16.36
N ASP A 180 14.67 -49.15 -15.13
CA ASP A 180 14.27 -50.42 -14.48
C ASP A 180 12.80 -50.80 -14.72
N SER A 181 12.08 -50.08 -15.59
CA SER A 181 10.68 -50.36 -15.89
C SER A 181 10.37 -50.20 -17.37
N GLN A 182 9.57 -51.09 -17.94
CA GLN A 182 9.09 -50.92 -19.31
C GLN A 182 8.17 -49.70 -19.39
N PRO A 183 8.23 -48.90 -20.48
CA PRO A 183 7.34 -47.76 -20.67
C PRO A 183 5.88 -48.23 -20.75
N MET A 184 5.03 -47.58 -19.97
CA MET A 184 3.61 -47.91 -19.84
C MET A 184 2.77 -46.64 -19.66
N ALA A 185 1.51 -46.71 -20.10
CA ALA A 185 0.50 -45.68 -19.83
C ALA A 185 -0.79 -46.35 -19.35
N ASN A 186 -1.70 -45.59 -18.74
CA ASN A 186 -3.02 -46.09 -18.37
C ASN A 186 -4.08 -45.39 -19.22
N ILE A 187 -5.10 -46.12 -19.66
CA ILE A 187 -6.24 -45.55 -20.35
C ILE A 187 -7.07 -44.74 -19.34
N LEU A 188 -7.27 -43.44 -19.60
CA LEU A 188 -8.09 -42.59 -18.75
C LEU A 188 -9.55 -42.57 -19.24
N MET A 189 -10.49 -42.72 -18.31
CA MET A 189 -11.92 -42.74 -18.62
C MET A 189 -12.42 -41.32 -18.95
N ARG A 190 -13.09 -41.16 -20.09
CA ARG A 190 -13.58 -39.86 -20.53
C ARG A 190 -14.60 -39.30 -19.53
N GLY A 191 -14.30 -38.13 -18.98
CA GLY A 191 -15.15 -37.44 -17.99
C GLY A 191 -14.83 -37.79 -16.52
N GLN A 192 -13.95 -38.75 -16.27
CA GLN A 192 -13.45 -39.13 -14.94
C GLN A 192 -11.95 -39.43 -15.01
N TYR A 193 -11.14 -38.39 -15.23
CA TYR A 193 -9.68 -38.48 -15.42
C TYR A 193 -8.90 -38.85 -14.15
N ASP A 194 -9.58 -38.87 -13.01
CA ASP A 194 -9.11 -39.35 -11.71
C ASP A 194 -9.24 -40.88 -11.56
N GLN A 195 -10.03 -41.54 -12.40
CA GLN A 195 -10.10 -43.00 -12.45
C GLN A 195 -9.16 -43.56 -13.53
N VAL A 196 -8.10 -44.20 -13.05
CA VAL A 196 -7.09 -44.87 -13.85
C VAL A 196 -7.66 -46.20 -14.36
N GLY A 197 -7.76 -46.36 -15.68
CA GLY A 197 -8.19 -47.58 -16.34
C GLY A 197 -7.05 -48.56 -16.60
N GLU A 198 -7.23 -49.44 -17.60
CA GLU A 198 -6.27 -50.50 -17.94
C GLU A 198 -4.90 -49.94 -18.36
N GLN A 199 -3.85 -50.65 -17.94
CA GLN A 199 -2.47 -50.33 -18.27
C GLN A 199 -2.10 -50.89 -19.65
N VAL A 200 -1.54 -50.05 -20.51
CA VAL A 200 -1.07 -50.41 -21.86
C VAL A 200 0.45 -50.28 -21.94
N PRO A 201 1.16 -51.29 -22.49
CA PRO A 201 2.59 -51.18 -22.78
C PRO A 201 2.82 -50.31 -24.02
N ALA A 202 4.07 -49.85 -24.22
CA ALA A 202 4.45 -49.22 -25.48
C ALA A 202 4.50 -50.28 -26.60
N GLU A 203 3.58 -50.19 -27.56
CA GLU A 203 3.60 -50.99 -28.80
C GLU A 203 4.00 -50.13 -30.01
N VAL A 204 4.65 -50.74 -30.99
CA VAL A 204 5.03 -50.09 -32.26
C VAL A 204 3.79 -50.00 -33.16
N PRO A 205 3.54 -48.90 -33.91
CA PRO A 205 2.31 -48.73 -34.69
C PRO A 205 2.08 -49.77 -35.79
#